data_AF-A0A0G0VDY3-F1
#
_entry.id   AF-A0A0G0VDY3-F1
#
_cell.length_a   1.000
_cell.length_b   1.000
_cell.length_c   1.000
_cell.angle_alpha   90.00
_cell.angle_beta   90.00
_cell.angle_gamma   90.00
#
_symmetry.space_group_name_H-M   'P 1'
#
loop_
_entity.id
_entity.type
_entity.pdbx_description
1 polymer ?
#
loop_
_entity_poly.entity_id
_entity_poly.type
_entity_poly.pdbx_seq_one_letter_code
_entity_poly.pdbx_strand_id
1 'polypeptide(L)'
;MKKIFLISSLVIIFVGLVFVVMRNRPTVNDVDSFPGANKTESTTTNGTNGAVKIKPPSGVANKQSVKTPDALWISTSFFQKSDELYFDLDVSGNLIAKKGTKYGKEIAEIRVGSAPQELVEKILKVANARGVLNAKDTGTGEPLFSQSEWVRVSVMLDGKIKSSQAGYGVPIEDFPVDFQDLFKELKSVAEKQPIASDTKGFLFAELAGEQQVQFIKNDPKLEFITFSENDFNADPIIRNAVQMLGRQFPVYNEELQKIEGYIKLSKGTKAFFINVSGKYYYFRLLSE
;
A
#
# COMPACT_ATOMS: atom_id res chain seq x y z
N MET A 1 13.67 -34.90 -36.33
CA MET A 1 12.87 -34.58 -35.12
C MET A 1 13.78 -34.42 -33.88
N LYS A 2 14.48 -33.28 -33.69
CA LYS A 2 15.31 -33.02 -32.48
C LYS A 2 15.49 -31.52 -32.17
N LYS A 3 14.43 -30.68 -32.25
CA LYS A 3 14.54 -29.24 -31.93
C LYS A 3 13.43 -28.65 -31.04
N ILE A 4 12.55 -29.45 -30.45
CA ILE A 4 11.41 -28.95 -29.66
C ILE A 4 11.63 -29.03 -28.13
N PHE A 5 12.65 -29.75 -27.65
CA PHE A 5 12.84 -29.98 -26.21
C PHE A 5 13.66 -28.93 -25.44
N LEU A 6 14.28 -27.94 -26.10
CA LEU A 6 15.17 -26.99 -25.40
C LEU A 6 14.48 -25.75 -24.83
N ILE A 7 13.26 -25.42 -25.26
CA ILE A 7 12.57 -24.19 -24.83
C ILE A 7 11.84 -24.40 -23.49
N SER A 8 11.46 -25.64 -23.15
CA SER A 8 10.75 -25.94 -21.90
C SER A 8 11.63 -25.79 -20.65
N SER A 9 12.92 -26.14 -20.72
CA SER A 9 13.81 -26.07 -19.57
C SER A 9 14.24 -24.64 -19.21
N LEU A 10 14.27 -23.71 -20.18
CA LEU A 10 14.67 -22.32 -19.93
C LEU A 10 13.59 -21.51 -19.19
N VAL A 11 12.32 -21.81 -19.45
CA VAL A 11 11.17 -21.14 -18.79
C VAL A 11 11.06 -21.58 -17.32
N ILE A 12 11.35 -22.86 -17.02
CA ILE A 12 11.29 -23.37 -15.64
C ILE A 12 12.41 -22.76 -14.78
N ILE A 13 13.60 -22.53 -15.34
CA ILE A 13 14.71 -21.87 -14.63
C ILE A 13 14.40 -20.39 -14.35
N PHE A 14 13.72 -19.70 -15.28
CA PHE A 14 13.35 -18.29 -15.09
C PHE A 14 12.26 -18.10 -14.02
N VAL A 15 11.29 -19.01 -13.94
CA VAL A 15 10.27 -19.00 -12.87
C VAL A 15 10.88 -19.38 -11.52
N GLY A 16 11.82 -20.34 -11.49
CA GLY A 16 12.53 -20.73 -10.27
C GLY A 16 13.43 -19.64 -9.69
N LEU A 17 14.12 -18.85 -10.52
CA LEU A 17 14.99 -17.76 -10.06
C LEU A 17 14.23 -16.56 -9.51
N VAL A 18 13.07 -16.22 -10.09
CA VAL A 18 12.17 -15.18 -9.53
C VAL A 18 11.64 -15.62 -8.16
N PHE A 19 11.38 -16.91 -7.96
CA PHE A 19 10.92 -17.46 -6.69
C PHE A 19 11.98 -17.43 -5.57
N VAL A 20 13.27 -17.59 -5.90
CA VAL A 20 14.35 -17.64 -4.90
C VAL A 20 14.77 -16.23 -4.44
N VAL A 21 14.73 -15.22 -5.31
CA VAL A 21 15.13 -13.84 -4.94
C VAL A 21 14.09 -13.16 -4.03
N MET A 22 12.83 -13.62 -3.99
CA MET A 22 11.80 -13.03 -3.12
C MET A 22 11.68 -13.67 -1.73
N ARG A 23 12.44 -14.74 -1.43
CA ARG A 23 12.32 -15.50 -0.19
C ARG A 23 13.01 -14.86 1.03
N ASN A 24 13.80 -13.79 0.83
CA ASN A 24 14.60 -13.15 1.87
C ASN A 24 14.18 -11.69 2.16
N ARG A 25 12.87 -11.41 2.24
CA ARG A 25 12.43 -10.16 2.87
C ARG A 25 12.33 -10.38 4.39
N PRO A 26 13.00 -9.57 5.22
CA PRO A 26 12.83 -9.66 6.67
C PRO A 26 11.38 -9.37 7.03
N THR A 27 10.81 -10.20 7.91
CA THR A 27 9.59 -9.90 8.66
C THR A 27 9.83 -8.64 9.48
N VAL A 28 9.20 -7.53 9.08
CA VAL A 28 9.21 -6.29 9.86
C VAL A 28 8.25 -6.48 11.03
N ASN A 29 8.77 -7.01 12.14
CA ASN A 29 8.15 -6.83 13.44
C ASN A 29 8.74 -5.56 14.06
N ASP A 30 7.86 -4.77 14.68
CA ASP A 30 8.14 -3.55 15.44
C ASP A 30 8.58 -2.32 14.62
N VAL A 31 7.58 -1.58 14.13
CA VAL A 31 7.74 -0.14 13.91
C VAL A 31 7.52 0.56 15.25
N ASP A 32 8.61 0.83 15.94
CA ASP A 32 8.61 1.70 17.10
C ASP A 32 8.00 3.06 16.74
N SER A 33 7.12 3.51 17.63
CA SER A 33 6.48 4.81 17.65
C SER A 33 7.44 5.95 17.31
N PHE A 34 6.99 6.87 16.44
CA PHE A 34 7.63 8.14 16.13
C PHE A 34 8.07 8.86 17.42
N PRO A 35 9.37 9.11 17.65
CA PRO A 35 9.80 9.96 18.76
C PRO A 35 9.66 11.43 18.36
N GLY A 36 8.78 12.14 19.08
CA GLY A 36 8.75 13.59 19.07
C GLY A 36 9.89 14.19 19.89
N ALA A 37 10.49 15.23 19.32
CA ALA A 37 11.20 16.35 19.95
C ALA A 37 12.46 16.11 20.83
N ASN A 38 13.53 16.80 20.39
CA ASN A 38 14.69 17.31 21.12
C ASN A 38 15.86 16.36 21.44
N LYS A 39 16.92 16.44 20.63
CA LYS A 39 18.10 17.28 20.97
C LYS A 39 19.04 17.40 19.77
N THR A 40 19.47 18.64 19.57
CA THR A 40 20.53 19.10 18.68
C THR A 40 21.86 18.42 19.03
N GLU A 41 22.57 17.88 18.05
CA GLU A 41 24.00 18.11 17.92
C GLU A 41 24.46 17.88 16.47
N SER A 42 25.21 18.86 16.00
CA SER A 42 25.74 19.01 14.65
C SER A 42 27.00 18.18 14.50
N THR A 43 27.14 17.44 13.41
CA THR A 43 28.47 17.27 12.79
C THR A 43 28.32 17.16 11.28
N THR A 44 28.95 18.12 10.61
CA THR A 44 29.01 18.32 9.16
C THR A 44 29.90 17.27 8.51
N THR A 45 29.44 16.60 7.44
CA THR A 45 30.32 16.16 6.35
C THR A 45 29.60 16.28 5.01
N ASN A 46 30.21 17.05 4.12
CA ASN A 46 29.82 17.25 2.73
C ASN A 46 29.92 15.96 1.92
N GLY A 47 28.90 15.68 1.12
CA GLY A 47 28.90 14.65 0.08
C GLY A 47 27.84 14.98 -0.97
N THR A 48 28.26 15.72 -1.99
CA THR A 48 27.47 16.10 -3.16
C THR A 48 27.17 14.85 -4.00
N ASN A 49 25.88 14.56 -4.24
CA ASN A 49 25.30 14.19 -5.55
C ASN A 49 23.80 13.83 -5.40
N GLY A 50 22.95 14.46 -6.23
CA GLY A 50 21.66 13.88 -6.66
C GLY A 50 20.38 14.20 -5.88
N ALA A 51 20.36 15.15 -4.93
CA ALA A 51 19.14 15.49 -4.21
C ALA A 51 18.48 16.76 -4.78
N VAL A 52 17.33 16.61 -5.44
CA VAL A 52 16.45 17.75 -5.78
C VAL A 52 15.76 18.23 -4.51
N LYS A 53 15.99 19.50 -4.14
CA LYS A 53 15.25 20.17 -3.06
C LYS A 53 14.04 20.90 -3.65
N ILE A 54 12.85 20.66 -3.09
CA ILE A 54 11.64 21.41 -3.43
C ILE A 54 11.69 22.76 -2.70
N LYS A 55 11.39 23.87 -3.39
CA LYS A 55 11.30 25.20 -2.78
C LYS A 55 9.93 25.34 -2.09
N PRO A 56 9.85 25.71 -0.80
CA PRO A 56 8.58 25.74 -0.09
C PRO A 56 7.68 26.90 -0.57
N PRO A 57 6.35 26.72 -0.63
CA PRO A 57 5.42 27.83 -0.68
C PRO A 57 5.44 28.60 0.64
N SER A 58 5.48 29.93 0.56
CA SER A 58 5.50 30.83 1.72
C SER A 58 4.16 30.82 2.44
N GLY A 59 4.11 30.20 3.63
CA GLY A 59 2.94 30.26 4.51
C GLY A 59 3.10 29.32 5.70
N VAL A 60 3.25 29.88 6.91
CA VAL A 60 3.39 29.12 8.15
C VAL A 60 2.03 28.51 8.50
N ALA A 61 1.86 27.21 8.28
CA ALA A 61 0.70 26.46 8.76
C ALA A 61 0.99 25.82 10.13
N ASN A 62 0.01 25.97 11.03
CA ASN A 62 0.07 25.62 12.44
C ASN A 62 0.34 24.11 12.66
N LYS A 63 1.29 23.78 13.55
CA LYS A 63 1.66 22.40 13.94
C LYS A 63 0.58 21.77 14.81
N GLN A 64 -0.45 21.19 14.20
CA GLN A 64 -1.32 20.25 14.89
C GLN A 64 -1.03 18.85 14.33
N SER A 65 -0.49 17.96 15.16
CA SER A 65 -0.27 16.57 14.77
C SER A 65 -1.64 15.91 14.62
N VAL A 66 -2.18 15.92 13.41
CA VAL A 66 -3.40 15.20 13.08
C VAL A 66 -3.11 13.71 13.30
N LYS A 67 -3.74 13.09 14.31
CA LYS A 67 -3.66 11.65 14.52
C LYS A 67 -4.23 10.98 13.27
N THR A 68 -3.46 10.09 12.65
CA THR A 68 -3.93 9.32 11.51
C THR A 68 -5.11 8.44 11.98
N PRO A 69 -6.28 8.50 11.33
CA PRO A 69 -7.45 7.74 11.78
C PRO A 69 -7.21 6.24 11.60
N ASP A 70 -7.79 5.44 12.49
CA ASP A 70 -7.79 4.00 12.35
C ASP A 70 -8.52 3.59 11.06
N ALA A 71 -8.00 2.56 10.39
CA ALA A 71 -8.50 2.14 9.09
C ALA A 71 -8.20 0.67 8.80
N LEU A 72 -9.03 0.06 7.96
CA LEU A 72 -8.92 -1.29 7.41
C LEU A 72 -8.78 -1.18 5.90
N TRP A 73 -7.77 -1.81 5.32
CA TRP A 73 -7.70 -2.00 3.87
C TRP A 73 -7.48 -3.47 3.53
N ILE A 74 -8.22 -3.93 2.53
CA ILE A 74 -8.28 -5.32 2.10
C ILE A 74 -8.01 -5.35 0.61
N SER A 75 -7.01 -6.11 0.18
CA SER A 75 -6.79 -6.40 -1.24
C SER A 75 -7.09 -7.86 -1.51
N THR A 76 -7.81 -8.14 -2.59
CA THR A 76 -8.09 -9.49 -3.06
C THR A 76 -7.55 -9.73 -4.45
N SER A 77 -7.05 -10.94 -4.66
CA SER A 77 -6.66 -11.46 -5.97
C SER A 77 -7.38 -12.78 -6.20
N PHE A 78 -7.85 -12.98 -7.43
CA PHE A 78 -8.49 -14.23 -7.82
C PHE A 78 -7.51 -15.07 -8.61
N PHE A 79 -7.23 -16.30 -8.19
CA PHE A 79 -6.26 -17.17 -8.90
C PHE A 79 -6.69 -17.47 -10.34
N GLN A 80 -8.00 -17.53 -10.59
CA GLN A 80 -8.57 -17.90 -11.90
C GLN A 80 -9.12 -16.72 -12.71
N LYS A 81 -9.22 -15.53 -12.08
CA LYS A 81 -9.75 -14.33 -12.74
C LYS A 81 -8.70 -13.24 -12.66
N SER A 82 -8.59 -12.43 -13.70
CA SER A 82 -7.67 -11.29 -13.70
C SER A 82 -8.18 -10.10 -12.88
N ASP A 83 -9.35 -10.25 -12.25
CA ASP A 83 -9.96 -9.25 -11.39
C ASP A 83 -9.15 -9.14 -10.08
N GLU A 84 -9.00 -7.92 -9.59
CA GLU A 84 -8.48 -7.62 -8.26
C GLU A 84 -9.43 -6.64 -7.59
N LEU A 85 -9.72 -6.84 -6.31
CA LEU A 85 -10.52 -5.90 -5.54
C LEU A 85 -9.63 -5.25 -4.49
N TYR A 86 -9.87 -3.98 -4.24
CA TYR A 86 -9.31 -3.27 -3.11
C TYR A 86 -10.43 -2.55 -2.38
N PHE A 87 -10.48 -2.74 -1.07
CA PHE A 87 -11.40 -2.07 -0.16
C PHE A 87 -10.60 -1.27 0.84
N ASP A 88 -11.10 -0.09 1.16
CA ASP A 88 -10.54 0.81 2.13
C ASP A 88 -11.68 1.35 2.98
N LEU A 89 -11.60 1.17 4.28
CA LEU A 89 -12.62 1.57 5.24
C LEU A 89 -11.97 2.25 6.44
N ASP A 90 -12.30 3.51 6.69
CA ASP A 90 -11.86 4.19 7.91
C ASP A 90 -12.90 4.13 9.04
N VAL A 91 -12.49 4.49 10.26
CA VAL A 91 -13.38 4.54 11.43
C VAL A 91 -14.56 5.51 11.31
N SER A 92 -14.48 6.48 10.39
CA SER A 92 -15.58 7.41 10.12
C SER A 92 -16.60 6.81 9.14
N GLY A 93 -16.34 5.60 8.65
CA GLY A 93 -17.17 4.90 7.69
C GLY A 93 -16.93 5.28 6.24
N ASN A 94 -15.90 6.07 5.93
CA ASN A 94 -15.56 6.35 4.53
C ASN A 94 -15.07 5.06 3.87
N LEU A 95 -15.74 4.69 2.78
CA LEU A 95 -15.50 3.46 2.03
C LEU A 95 -15.03 3.78 0.63
N ILE A 96 -13.90 3.20 0.25
CA ILE A 96 -13.43 3.18 -1.14
C ILE A 96 -13.35 1.72 -1.58
N ALA A 97 -13.92 1.45 -2.74
CA ALA A 97 -13.81 0.16 -3.40
C ALA A 97 -13.25 0.37 -4.82
N LYS A 98 -12.21 -0.38 -5.15
CA LYS A 98 -11.56 -0.34 -6.46
C LYS A 98 -11.58 -1.73 -7.05
N LYS A 99 -12.11 -1.86 -8.26
CA LYS A 99 -12.00 -3.06 -9.09
C LYS A 99 -10.94 -2.83 -10.15
N GLY A 100 -9.86 -3.60 -10.08
CA GLY A 100 -8.83 -3.67 -11.11
C GLY A 100 -9.03 -4.88 -12.02
N THR A 101 -8.44 -4.81 -13.22
CA THR A 101 -8.32 -5.95 -14.15
C THR A 101 -6.85 -6.14 -14.54
N LYS A 102 -6.54 -7.32 -15.08
CA LYS A 102 -5.19 -7.70 -15.59
C LYS A 102 -4.09 -7.57 -14.53
N TYR A 103 -4.29 -8.16 -13.35
CA TYR A 103 -3.30 -8.13 -12.25
C TYR A 103 -2.99 -6.70 -11.77
N GLY A 104 -4.03 -5.90 -11.57
CA GLY A 104 -3.93 -4.55 -11.01
C GLY A 104 -3.35 -3.50 -11.97
N LYS A 105 -3.23 -3.82 -13.26
CA LYS A 105 -2.65 -2.93 -14.29
C LYS A 105 -3.65 -1.92 -14.83
N GLU A 106 -4.94 -2.26 -14.82
CA GLU A 106 -6.01 -1.41 -15.30
C GLU A 106 -7.03 -1.24 -14.18
N ILE A 107 -7.46 -0.01 -13.93
CA ILE A 107 -8.58 0.25 -13.02
C ILE A 107 -9.83 0.18 -13.88
N ALA A 108 -10.75 -0.73 -13.54
CA ALA A 108 -12.01 -0.89 -14.25
C ALA A 108 -13.12 -0.06 -13.60
N GLU A 109 -13.11 0.05 -12.27
CA GLU A 109 -14.15 0.78 -11.55
C GLU A 109 -13.62 1.26 -10.19
N ILE A 110 -14.03 2.47 -9.81
CA ILE A 110 -13.82 3.01 -8.46
C ILE A 110 -15.19 3.43 -7.93
N ARG A 111 -15.50 3.03 -6.71
CA ARG A 111 -16.69 3.46 -5.98
C ARG A 111 -16.27 4.06 -4.65
N VAL A 112 -16.91 5.15 -4.26
CA VAL A 112 -16.64 5.86 -3.00
C VAL A 112 -17.96 6.18 -2.34
N GLY A 113 -18.02 6.03 -1.02
CA GLY A 113 -19.18 6.44 -0.24
C GLY A 113 -19.00 6.11 1.22
N SER A 114 -20.08 5.70 1.88
CA SER A 114 -20.07 5.44 3.33
C SER A 114 -20.65 4.06 3.66
N ALA A 115 -20.01 3.39 4.62
CA ALA A 115 -20.53 2.17 5.22
C ALA A 115 -21.32 2.48 6.50
N PRO A 116 -22.34 1.66 6.86
CA PRO A 116 -23.03 1.80 8.14
C PRO A 116 -22.07 1.65 9.32
N GLN A 117 -22.19 2.51 10.33
CA GLN A 117 -21.26 2.52 11.47
C GLN A 117 -21.20 1.18 12.22
N GLU A 118 -22.33 0.48 12.31
CA GLU A 118 -22.38 -0.86 12.90
C GLU A 118 -21.47 -1.87 12.18
N LEU A 119 -21.41 -1.81 10.85
CA LEU A 119 -20.51 -2.64 10.05
C LEU A 119 -19.04 -2.25 10.29
N VAL A 120 -18.76 -0.95 10.34
CA VAL A 120 -17.41 -0.41 10.60
C VAL A 120 -16.86 -0.92 11.93
N GLU A 121 -17.64 -0.81 13.00
CA GLU A 121 -17.26 -1.24 14.33
C GLU A 121 -17.03 -2.75 14.40
N LYS A 122 -17.94 -3.54 13.81
CA LYS A 122 -17.82 -5.01 13.77
C LYS A 122 -16.58 -5.45 13.00
N ILE A 123 -16.37 -4.93 11.79
CA ILE A 123 -15.28 -5.40 10.94
C ILE A 123 -13.92 -4.98 11.47
N LEU A 124 -13.76 -3.77 12.03
CA LEU A 124 -12.51 -3.35 12.66
C LEU A 124 -12.19 -4.17 13.92
N LYS A 125 -13.22 -4.47 14.74
CA LYS A 125 -13.06 -5.33 15.92
C LYS A 125 -12.61 -6.74 15.53
N VAL A 126 -13.25 -7.35 14.53
CA VAL A 126 -12.91 -8.70 14.05
C VAL A 126 -11.55 -8.71 13.36
N ALA A 127 -11.22 -7.70 12.55
CA ALA A 127 -9.92 -7.59 11.89
C ALA A 127 -8.74 -7.46 12.88
N ASN A 128 -8.99 -6.91 14.08
CA ASN A 128 -7.99 -6.85 15.15
C ASN A 128 -7.90 -8.12 16.00
N ALA A 129 -8.80 -9.09 15.82
CA ALA A 129 -8.83 -10.32 16.60
C ALA A 129 -7.65 -11.24 16.25
N ARG A 130 -7.19 -12.02 17.24
CA ARG A 130 -5.91 -12.78 17.20
C ARG A 130 -5.83 -13.89 16.13
N GLY A 131 -6.92 -14.20 15.42
CA GLY A 131 -6.98 -15.20 14.34
C GLY A 131 -7.02 -14.63 12.91
N VAL A 132 -7.54 -13.42 12.71
CA VAL A 132 -7.70 -12.83 11.35
C VAL A 132 -6.34 -12.46 10.74
N LEU A 133 -5.43 -11.92 11.56
CA LEU A 133 -4.09 -11.53 11.10
C LEU A 133 -3.10 -12.71 11.09
N ASN A 134 -3.47 -13.85 11.71
CA ASN A 134 -2.69 -15.08 11.80
C ASN A 134 -3.48 -16.25 11.18
N ALA A 135 -3.85 -16.15 9.90
CA ALA A 135 -4.67 -17.12 9.16
C ALA A 135 -3.98 -18.49 8.94
N LYS A 136 -3.56 -19.15 10.01
CA LYS A 136 -3.06 -20.53 10.08
C LYS A 136 -3.89 -21.39 11.05
N ASP A 137 -4.99 -20.84 11.55
CA ASP A 137 -5.70 -21.34 12.74
C ASP A 137 -7.22 -21.47 12.49
N THR A 138 -7.61 -21.94 11.31
CA THR A 138 -9.00 -22.33 11.01
C THR A 138 -9.11 -23.84 11.03
N GLY A 139 -9.86 -24.35 12.01
CA GLY A 139 -10.16 -25.77 12.14
C GLY A 139 -10.94 -26.32 10.95
N THR A 140 -10.98 -27.65 10.86
CA THR A 140 -11.64 -28.41 9.79
C THR A 140 -13.13 -28.07 9.69
N GLY A 141 -13.52 -27.33 8.65
CA GLY A 141 -14.90 -27.05 8.28
C GLY A 141 -15.02 -26.96 6.75
N GLU A 142 -16.16 -27.37 6.19
CA GLU A 142 -16.39 -27.37 4.74
C GLU A 142 -16.31 -25.94 4.14
N PRO A 143 -15.64 -25.75 3.00
CA PRO A 143 -15.45 -24.43 2.41
C PRO A 143 -16.75 -23.90 1.78
N LEU A 144 -17.23 -22.76 2.28
CA LEU A 144 -18.42 -22.04 1.78
C LEU A 144 -18.09 -21.01 0.66
N PHE A 145 -16.83 -20.87 0.24
CA PHE A 145 -16.41 -19.98 -0.87
C PHE A 145 -15.58 -20.71 -1.91
N SER A 146 -15.59 -20.21 -3.15
CA SER A 146 -14.73 -20.75 -4.21
C SER A 146 -13.27 -20.67 -3.77
N GLN A 147 -12.54 -21.77 -3.90
CA GLN A 147 -11.13 -22.05 -3.57
C GLN A 147 -10.08 -21.11 -4.22
N SER A 148 -10.45 -19.90 -4.64
CA SER A 148 -9.68 -19.08 -5.58
C SER A 148 -9.52 -17.62 -5.19
N GLU A 149 -10.14 -17.12 -4.11
CA GLU A 149 -9.95 -15.74 -3.65
C GLU A 149 -8.91 -15.66 -2.53
N TRP A 150 -7.82 -14.96 -2.82
CA TRP A 150 -6.72 -14.72 -1.89
C TRP A 150 -6.84 -13.30 -1.36
N VAL A 151 -6.77 -13.15 -0.05
CA VAL A 151 -7.06 -11.92 0.66
C VAL A 151 -5.86 -11.52 1.50
N ARG A 152 -5.46 -10.26 1.36
CA ARG A 152 -4.53 -9.59 2.27
C ARG A 152 -5.31 -8.55 3.05
N VAL A 153 -5.30 -8.70 4.37
CA VAL A 153 -5.97 -7.79 5.29
C VAL A 153 -4.88 -6.96 5.96
N SER A 154 -5.07 -5.64 6.00
CA SER A 154 -4.20 -4.74 6.75
C SER A 154 -5.04 -3.75 7.52
N VAL A 155 -4.61 -3.44 8.73
CA VAL A 155 -5.34 -2.56 9.62
C VAL A 155 -4.36 -1.63 10.33
N MET A 156 -4.71 -0.35 10.42
CA MET A 156 -4.10 0.61 11.33
C MET A 156 -4.99 0.77 12.54
N LEU A 157 -4.46 0.45 13.72
CA LEU A 157 -5.12 0.66 15.01
C LEU A 157 -4.12 1.24 16.00
N ASP A 158 -4.50 2.32 16.67
CA ASP A 158 -3.68 3.00 17.67
C ASP A 158 -2.27 3.36 17.15
N GLY A 159 -2.20 3.77 15.88
CA GLY A 159 -0.95 4.15 15.21
C GLY A 159 -0.04 2.98 14.83
N LYS A 160 -0.49 1.73 14.96
CA LYS A 160 0.25 0.54 14.55
C LYS A 160 -0.41 -0.12 13.34
N ILE A 161 0.39 -0.38 12.32
CA ILE A 161 -0.05 -1.18 11.16
C ILE A 161 0.18 -2.65 11.47
N LYS A 162 -0.86 -3.47 11.24
CA LYS A 162 -0.76 -4.92 11.22
C LYS A 162 -1.30 -5.42 9.89
N SER A 163 -0.67 -6.47 9.34
CA SER A 163 -1.15 -7.13 8.13
C SER A 163 -1.23 -8.64 8.36
N SER A 164 -2.08 -9.33 7.59
CA SER A 164 -2.08 -10.79 7.55
C SER A 164 -0.70 -11.31 7.13
N GLN A 165 -0.23 -12.36 7.80
CA GLN A 165 1.18 -12.81 7.75
C GLN A 165 1.70 -13.21 6.36
N ALA A 166 0.84 -13.48 5.38
CA ALA A 166 1.28 -13.76 4.02
C ALA A 166 1.36 -12.46 3.22
N GLY A 167 2.59 -12.01 2.94
CA GLY A 167 2.86 -10.90 2.02
C GLY A 167 2.28 -11.06 0.61
N TYR A 168 1.68 -12.22 0.30
CA TYR A 168 1.09 -12.60 -0.98
C TYR A 168 -0.44 -12.86 -0.92
N GLY A 169 -1.09 -12.58 0.22
CA GLY A 169 -2.48 -12.94 0.47
C GLY A 169 -2.63 -14.37 1.01
N VAL A 170 -3.75 -14.65 1.66
CA VAL A 170 -4.14 -15.95 2.20
C VAL A 170 -5.51 -16.32 1.64
N PRO A 171 -5.82 -17.59 1.31
CA PRO A 171 -7.17 -17.99 0.94
C PRO A 171 -8.23 -17.46 1.93
N ILE A 172 -9.35 -16.92 1.42
CA ILE A 172 -10.41 -16.36 2.28
C ILE A 172 -11.00 -17.41 3.25
N GLU A 173 -10.98 -18.69 2.87
CA GLU A 173 -11.43 -19.81 3.70
C GLU A 173 -10.56 -20.05 4.94
N ASP A 174 -9.32 -19.55 4.95
CA ASP A 174 -8.41 -19.62 6.11
C ASP A 174 -8.65 -18.50 7.14
N PHE A 175 -9.59 -17.60 6.87
CA PHE A 175 -10.01 -16.57 7.82
C PHE A 175 -11.16 -17.07 8.70
N PRO A 176 -11.33 -16.55 9.93
CA PRO A 176 -12.52 -16.80 10.75
C PRO A 176 -13.84 -16.52 10.02
N VAL A 177 -14.87 -17.36 10.24
CA VAL A 177 -16.16 -17.30 9.52
C VAL A 177 -16.85 -15.94 9.69
N ASP A 178 -16.76 -15.34 10.88
CA ASP A 178 -17.29 -14.01 11.16
C ASP A 178 -16.63 -12.92 10.29
N PHE A 179 -15.31 -13.01 10.06
CA PHE A 179 -14.62 -12.13 9.12
C PHE A 179 -15.10 -12.35 7.68
N GLN A 180 -15.26 -13.61 7.27
CA GLN A 180 -15.73 -13.94 5.92
C GLN A 180 -17.13 -13.35 5.66
N ASP A 181 -18.04 -13.44 6.62
CA ASP A 181 -19.40 -12.89 6.50
C ASP A 181 -19.41 -11.35 6.48
N LEU A 182 -18.64 -10.71 7.36
CA LEU A 182 -18.49 -9.25 7.35
C LEU A 182 -17.85 -8.75 6.05
N PHE A 183 -16.92 -9.52 5.47
CA PHE A 183 -16.31 -9.15 4.21
C PHE A 183 -17.29 -9.22 3.04
N LYS A 184 -18.19 -10.21 2.99
CA LYS A 184 -19.28 -10.23 2.00
C LYS A 184 -20.21 -9.03 2.17
N GLU A 185 -20.55 -8.69 3.42
CA GLU A 185 -21.41 -7.55 3.70
C GLU A 185 -20.75 -6.26 3.20
N LEU A 186 -19.46 -6.08 3.48
CA LEU A 186 -18.66 -4.97 2.97
C LEU A 186 -18.67 -4.91 1.43
N LYS A 187 -18.49 -6.06 0.74
CA LYS A 187 -18.61 -6.14 -0.72
C LYS A 187 -19.97 -5.66 -1.20
N SER A 188 -21.05 -6.14 -0.58
CA SER A 188 -22.42 -5.75 -0.96
C SER A 188 -22.68 -4.26 -0.73
N VAL A 189 -22.14 -3.68 0.35
CA VAL A 189 -22.22 -2.24 0.62
C VAL A 189 -21.42 -1.45 -0.41
N ALA A 190 -20.22 -1.91 -0.75
CA ALA A 190 -19.34 -1.28 -1.74
C ALA A 190 -19.96 -1.24 -3.16
N GLU A 191 -20.57 -2.36 -3.60
CA GLU A 191 -21.22 -2.46 -4.92
C GLU A 191 -22.37 -1.47 -5.10
N LYS A 192 -23.01 -1.05 -4.00
CA LYS A 192 -24.11 -0.07 -3.99
C LYS A 192 -23.63 1.38 -3.97
N GLN A 193 -22.35 1.63 -3.70
CA GLN A 193 -21.82 2.99 -3.66
C GLN A 193 -21.74 3.60 -5.07
N PRO A 194 -21.82 4.93 -5.22
CA PRO A 194 -21.70 5.58 -6.51
C PRO A 194 -20.30 5.40 -7.11
N ILE A 195 -20.24 5.37 -8.44
CA ILE A 195 -18.97 5.36 -9.18
C ILE A 195 -18.30 6.73 -9.03
N ALA A 196 -17.04 6.74 -8.62
CA ALA A 196 -16.24 7.94 -8.37
C ALA A 196 -15.42 8.33 -9.61
N SER A 197 -16.02 9.09 -10.52
CA SER A 197 -15.40 9.52 -11.79
C SER A 197 -14.35 10.64 -11.63
N ASP A 198 -14.32 11.28 -10.48
CA ASP A 198 -13.37 12.32 -10.10
C ASP A 198 -12.02 11.74 -9.63
N THR A 199 -11.99 10.47 -9.21
CA THR A 199 -10.77 9.78 -8.79
C THR A 199 -9.96 9.38 -10.02
N LYS A 200 -8.72 9.87 -10.13
CA LYS A 200 -7.85 9.69 -11.31
C LYS A 200 -6.83 8.55 -11.17
N GLY A 201 -6.72 8.00 -9.97
CA GLY A 201 -5.83 6.90 -9.67
C GLY A 201 -5.64 6.78 -8.17
N PHE A 202 -4.63 6.01 -7.79
CA PHE A 202 -4.27 5.82 -6.39
C PHE A 202 -2.78 6.01 -6.17
N LEU A 203 -2.43 6.65 -5.07
CA LEU A 203 -1.07 6.72 -4.57
C LEU A 203 -0.83 5.59 -3.58
N PHE A 204 0.21 4.83 -3.82
CA PHE A 204 0.66 3.73 -2.97
C PHE A 204 2.10 4.00 -2.52
N ALA A 205 2.40 3.74 -1.25
CA ALA A 205 3.74 3.89 -0.69
C ALA A 205 4.23 2.64 0.05
N GLU A 206 5.52 2.36 -0.08
CA GLU A 206 6.25 1.33 0.65
C GLU A 206 7.57 1.88 1.18
N LEU A 207 8.05 1.29 2.27
CA LEU A 207 9.40 1.53 2.73
C LEU A 207 10.39 0.85 1.77
N ALA A 208 11.36 1.61 1.27
CA ALA A 208 12.39 1.06 0.39
C ALA A 208 13.41 0.26 1.22
N GLY A 209 13.61 -1.01 0.87
CA GLY A 209 14.64 -1.84 1.48
C GLY A 209 16.05 -1.41 1.06
N GLU A 210 17.08 -1.79 1.83
CA GLU A 210 18.47 -1.36 1.61
C GLU A 210 18.96 -1.62 0.18
N GLN A 211 18.68 -2.79 -0.38
CA GLN A 211 19.07 -3.13 -1.75
C GLN A 211 18.43 -2.20 -2.78
N GLN A 212 17.15 -1.86 -2.59
CA GLN A 212 16.43 -0.94 -3.47
C GLN A 212 17.00 0.47 -3.35
N VAL A 213 17.33 0.90 -2.13
CA VAL A 213 17.97 2.21 -1.88
C VAL A 213 19.32 2.30 -2.59
N GLN A 214 20.16 1.25 -2.47
CA GLN A 214 21.45 1.22 -3.15
C GLN A 214 21.30 1.20 -4.67
N PHE A 215 20.35 0.42 -5.20
CA PHE A 215 20.04 0.41 -6.62
C PHE A 215 19.69 1.81 -7.14
N ILE A 216 18.77 2.51 -6.48
CA ILE A 216 18.34 3.85 -6.89
C ILE A 216 19.49 4.85 -6.79
N LYS A 217 20.31 4.80 -5.74
CA LYS A 217 21.46 5.72 -5.57
C LYS A 217 22.54 5.53 -6.65
N ASN A 218 22.70 4.31 -7.14
CA ASN A 218 23.73 3.97 -8.13
C ASN A 218 23.23 4.05 -9.58
N ASP A 219 21.91 4.18 -9.80
CA ASP A 219 21.34 4.37 -11.13
C ASP A 219 21.27 5.88 -11.47
N PRO A 220 22.07 6.38 -12.43
CA PRO A 220 22.04 7.80 -12.80
C PRO A 220 20.72 8.26 -13.43
N LYS A 221 19.84 7.30 -13.79
CA LYS A 221 18.52 7.57 -14.34
C LYS A 221 17.45 7.71 -13.27
N LEU A 222 17.73 7.50 -11.98
CA LEU A 222 16.76 7.62 -10.91
C LEU A 222 17.27 8.57 -9.82
N GLU A 223 16.36 9.26 -9.14
CA GLU A 223 16.72 10.19 -8.07
C GLU A 223 15.74 10.12 -6.90
N PHE A 224 16.29 10.29 -5.69
CA PHE A 224 15.50 10.52 -4.49
C PHE A 224 15.19 12.02 -4.34
N ILE A 225 13.91 12.33 -4.21
CA ILE A 225 13.47 13.68 -3.82
C ILE A 225 13.65 13.79 -2.31
N THR A 226 14.42 14.78 -1.86
CA THR A 226 14.61 14.98 -0.41
C THR A 226 13.55 15.94 0.10
N PHE A 227 12.70 15.44 0.99
CA PHE A 227 11.67 16.23 1.66
C PHE A 227 12.21 16.73 3.00
N SER A 228 12.12 18.03 3.23
CA SER A 228 12.24 18.54 4.60
C SER A 228 11.00 18.16 5.43
N GLU A 229 11.09 18.26 6.75
CA GLU A 229 9.92 18.06 7.62
C GLU A 229 8.76 19.01 7.26
N ASN A 230 9.08 20.23 6.84
CA ASN A 230 8.07 21.21 6.44
C ASN A 230 7.38 20.80 5.14
N ASP A 231 8.13 20.36 4.13
CA ASP A 231 7.57 19.91 2.85
C ASP A 231 6.70 18.66 3.04
N PHE A 232 7.16 17.73 3.90
CA PHE A 232 6.43 16.52 4.23
C PHE A 232 5.09 16.84 4.94
N ASN A 233 5.10 17.77 5.89
CA ASN A 233 3.88 18.16 6.60
C ASN A 233 2.93 19.01 5.74
N ALA A 234 3.46 19.74 4.77
CA ALA A 234 2.68 20.54 3.81
C ALA A 234 2.06 19.69 2.68
N ASP A 235 2.36 18.39 2.60
CA ASP A 235 1.85 17.48 1.59
C ASP A 235 1.02 16.34 2.20
N PRO A 236 -0.29 16.54 2.45
CA PRO A 236 -1.12 15.58 3.17
C PRO A 236 -1.17 14.19 2.55
N ILE A 237 -1.23 14.10 1.21
CA ILE A 237 -1.32 12.81 0.52
C ILE A 237 -0.01 12.00 0.66
N ILE A 238 1.14 12.67 0.58
CA ILE A 238 2.46 12.04 0.82
C ILE A 238 2.58 11.62 2.29
N ARG A 239 2.19 12.51 3.21
CA ARG A 239 2.24 12.22 4.65
C ARG A 239 1.39 11.01 5.01
N ASN A 240 0.14 10.98 4.56
CA ASN A 240 -0.79 9.90 4.85
C ASN A 240 -0.30 8.57 4.25
N ALA A 241 0.22 8.60 3.02
CA ALA A 241 0.80 7.42 2.39
C ALA A 241 2.02 6.86 3.14
N VAL A 242 2.90 7.71 3.67
CA VAL A 242 4.02 7.27 4.53
C VAL A 242 3.53 6.72 5.88
N GLN A 243 2.51 7.33 6.47
CA GLN A 243 1.98 6.90 7.77
C GLN A 243 1.25 5.57 7.67
N MET A 244 0.58 5.28 6.54
CA MET A 244 -0.20 4.06 6.29
C MET A 244 0.38 3.27 5.12
N LEU A 245 1.63 2.81 5.26
CA LEU A 245 2.31 2.03 4.22
C LEU A 245 1.45 0.86 3.73
N GLY A 246 1.40 0.68 2.41
CA GLY A 246 0.61 -0.37 1.78
C GLY A 246 -0.87 -0.01 1.51
N ARG A 247 -1.41 1.06 2.11
CA ARG A 247 -2.75 1.58 1.79
C ARG A 247 -2.70 2.34 0.46
N GLN A 248 -3.80 2.32 -0.30
CA GLN A 248 -3.94 3.01 -1.57
C GLN A 248 -4.83 4.25 -1.38
N PHE A 249 -4.24 5.43 -1.52
CA PHE A 249 -4.93 6.70 -1.33
C PHE A 249 -5.50 7.20 -2.66
N PRO A 250 -6.77 7.60 -2.74
CA PRO A 250 -7.33 8.16 -3.97
C PRO A 250 -6.56 9.44 -4.33
N VAL A 251 -6.39 9.67 -5.63
CA VAL A 251 -5.72 10.85 -6.19
C VAL A 251 -6.73 11.61 -7.06
N TYR A 252 -6.91 12.89 -6.76
CA TYR A 252 -7.75 13.80 -7.53
C TYR A 252 -6.90 14.68 -8.47
N ASN A 253 -7.54 15.49 -9.33
CA ASN A 253 -6.85 16.27 -10.36
C ASN A 253 -5.70 17.15 -9.85
N GLU A 254 -5.88 17.88 -8.74
CA GLU A 254 -4.85 18.76 -8.19
C GLU A 254 -3.65 17.97 -7.65
N GLU A 255 -3.92 16.86 -6.96
CA GLU A 255 -2.89 15.96 -6.42
C GLU A 255 -2.16 15.22 -7.53
N LEU A 256 -2.86 14.85 -8.61
CA LEU A 256 -2.29 14.15 -9.76
C LEU A 256 -1.16 14.98 -10.39
N GLN A 257 -1.39 16.27 -10.65
CA GLN A 257 -0.37 17.14 -11.23
C GLN A 257 0.88 17.22 -10.35
N LYS A 258 0.69 17.26 -9.04
CA LYS A 258 1.78 17.28 -8.06
C LYS A 258 2.56 15.97 -8.07
N ILE A 259 1.86 14.83 -8.08
CA ILE A 259 2.46 13.49 -8.15
C ILE A 259 3.22 13.29 -9.47
N GLU A 260 2.67 13.72 -10.60
CA GLU A 260 3.36 13.69 -11.89
C GLU A 260 4.63 14.55 -11.89
N GLY A 261 4.61 15.68 -11.18
CA GLY A 261 5.80 16.49 -10.91
C GLY A 261 6.87 15.68 -10.18
N TYR A 262 6.51 14.96 -9.12
CA TYR A 262 7.43 14.09 -8.39
C TYR A 262 7.98 12.96 -9.26
N ILE A 263 7.14 12.30 -10.05
CA ILE A 263 7.57 11.24 -10.98
C ILE A 263 8.62 11.76 -11.96
N LYS A 264 8.43 12.97 -12.51
CA LYS A 264 9.40 13.62 -13.40
C LYS A 264 10.71 13.93 -12.67
N LEU A 265 10.63 14.47 -11.46
CA LEU A 265 11.82 14.81 -10.66
C LEU A 265 12.62 13.56 -10.29
N SER A 266 11.97 12.47 -9.93
CA SER A 266 12.62 11.19 -9.65
C SER A 266 13.03 10.43 -10.91
N LYS A 267 12.77 10.99 -12.10
CA LYS A 267 13.00 10.38 -13.42
C LYS A 267 12.33 9.01 -13.59
N GLY A 268 11.22 8.79 -12.89
CA GLY A 268 10.42 7.57 -12.98
C GLY A 268 9.38 7.63 -14.10
N THR A 269 8.69 6.52 -14.32
CA THR A 269 7.61 6.42 -15.32
C THR A 269 6.21 6.51 -14.69
N LYS A 270 5.97 5.71 -13.64
CA LYS A 270 4.76 5.74 -12.80
C LYS A 270 5.10 5.67 -11.30
N ALA A 271 6.32 6.03 -10.95
CA ALA A 271 6.84 5.90 -9.60
C ALA A 271 7.81 7.03 -9.28
N PHE A 272 7.92 7.33 -7.99
CA PHE A 272 8.91 8.26 -7.48
C PHE A 272 9.46 7.80 -6.14
N PHE A 273 10.58 8.39 -5.74
CA PHE A 273 11.30 7.99 -4.55
C PHE A 273 11.54 9.22 -3.69
N ILE A 274 11.23 9.11 -2.41
CA ILE A 274 11.46 10.21 -1.47
C ILE A 274 12.36 9.77 -0.31
N ASN A 275 13.12 10.72 0.20
CA ASN A 275 13.84 10.61 1.46
C ASN A 275 13.23 11.62 2.43
N VAL A 276 12.73 11.13 3.57
CA VAL A 276 12.22 11.96 4.68
C VAL A 276 13.00 11.55 5.93
N SER A 277 13.77 12.48 6.49
CA SER A 277 14.54 12.28 7.74
C SER A 277 15.39 11.00 7.75
N GLY A 278 16.02 10.67 6.62
CA GLY A 278 16.90 9.51 6.48
C GLY A 278 16.17 8.18 6.18
N LYS A 279 14.84 8.18 6.13
CA LYS A 279 14.04 7.03 5.68
C LYS A 279 13.69 7.17 4.20
N TYR A 280 13.84 6.09 3.46
CA TYR A 280 13.62 6.04 2.02
C TYR A 280 12.31 5.32 1.70
N TYR A 281 11.53 5.93 0.82
CA TYR A 281 10.22 5.42 0.45
C TYR A 281 10.09 5.32 -1.06
N TYR A 282 9.39 4.27 -1.48
CA TYR A 282 8.98 4.04 -2.86
C TYR A 282 7.51 4.39 -2.99
N PHE A 283 7.18 5.24 -3.96
CA PHE A 283 5.83 5.60 -4.30
C PHE A 283 5.47 5.13 -5.69
N ARG A 284 4.23 4.67 -5.86
CA ARG A 284 3.66 4.28 -7.16
C ARG A 284 2.32 4.96 -7.37
N LEU A 285 2.16 5.55 -8.55
CA LEU A 285 0.87 5.99 -9.05
C LEU A 285 0.20 4.83 -9.80
N LEU A 286 -0.93 4.37 -9.27
CA LEU A 286 -1.81 3.39 -9.88
C LEU A 286 -2.91 4.15 -10.62
N SER A 287 -2.65 4.52 -11.87
CA SER A 287 -3.62 5.18 -12.75
C SER A 287 -4.02 4.24 -13.88
N GLU A 288 -5.16 4.56 -14.52
CA GLU A 288 -5.51 4.10 -15.86
C GLU A 288 -4.35 4.33 -16.87
#